data_AF-A0A847QMM3-F1
#
_entry.id   AF-A0A847QMM3-F1
#
_cell.length_a   1.000
_cell.length_b   1.000
_cell.length_c   1.000
_cell.angle_alpha   90.00
_cell.angle_beta   90.00
_cell.angle_gamma   90.00
#
_symmetry.space_group_name_H-M   'P 1'
#
loop_
_entity.id
_entity.type
_entity.pdbx_description
1 polymer ?
#
loop_
_entity_poly.entity_id
_entity_poly.type
_entity_poly.pdbx_seq_one_letter_code
_entity_poly.pdbx_strand_id
1 'polypeptide(L)'
;MGVPNNFDLYDYITTQCLAYYQESPAKTPLVMAENLMENSNFPMHCPEHHFLVPAVLLTAACRIQGRPVDDLAKLLEEAQSRSKNVLKAFCGLYGACGAAVGIGIFASVLTATTPYSIETWSLVNLGTAESLLEMAKINGPRCCKRNTYIALQYASG
;
A
#
# COMPACT_ATOMS: atom_id res chain seq x y z
N MET A 1 6.37 -35.37 7.93
CA MET A 1 5.92 -34.12 8.59
C MET A 1 6.63 -32.97 7.92
N GLY A 2 6.04 -32.39 6.88
CA GLY A 2 6.60 -31.21 6.22
C GLY A 2 6.31 -29.99 7.09
N VAL A 3 7.33 -29.21 7.39
CA VAL A 3 7.16 -27.88 7.99
C VAL A 3 6.22 -27.10 7.07
N PRO A 4 5.11 -26.50 7.57
CA PRO A 4 4.35 -25.59 6.73
C PRO A 4 5.29 -24.44 6.39
N ASN A 5 5.63 -24.29 5.12
CA ASN A 5 6.26 -23.08 4.62
C ASN A 5 5.23 -21.96 4.76
N ASN A 6 5.13 -21.36 5.95
CA ASN A 6 4.17 -20.31 6.23
C ASN A 6 4.69 -19.03 5.58
N PHE A 7 4.41 -18.90 4.28
CA PHE A 7 4.81 -17.75 3.48
C PHE A 7 4.17 -16.48 4.06
N ASP A 8 4.98 -15.65 4.71
CA ASP A 8 4.53 -14.36 5.24
C ASP A 8 4.49 -13.33 4.11
N LEU A 9 3.29 -13.04 3.62
CA LEU A 9 3.07 -12.08 2.55
C LEU A 9 3.50 -10.66 2.93
N TYR A 10 3.42 -10.27 4.22
CA TYR A 10 3.87 -8.95 4.62
C TYR A 10 5.39 -8.85 4.59
N ASP A 11 6.10 -9.85 5.11
CA ASP A 11 7.57 -9.92 5.04
C ASP A 11 8.07 -9.97 3.59
N TYR A 12 7.37 -10.72 2.74
CA TYR A 12 7.63 -10.75 1.30
C TYR A 12 7.52 -9.36 0.67
N ILE A 13 6.41 -8.63 0.89
CA ILE A 13 6.23 -7.26 0.37
C ILE A 13 7.36 -6.35 0.86
N THR A 14 7.65 -6.35 2.17
CA THR A 14 8.71 -5.52 2.75
C THR A 14 10.07 -5.81 2.12
N THR A 15 10.43 -7.09 2.02
CA THR A 15 11.72 -7.52 1.45
C THR A 15 11.87 -7.08 -0.01
N GLN A 16 10.82 -7.24 -0.83
CA GLN A 16 10.86 -6.81 -2.23
C GLN A 16 10.91 -5.28 -2.37
N CYS A 17 10.18 -4.53 -1.55
CA CYS A 17 10.24 -3.08 -1.53
C CYS A 17 11.65 -2.56 -1.22
N LEU A 18 12.35 -3.14 -0.24
CA LEU A 18 13.74 -2.80 0.06
C LEU A 18 14.68 -3.14 -1.10
N ALA A 19 14.44 -4.25 -1.81
CA ALA A 19 15.20 -4.59 -3.01
C ALA A 19 14.95 -3.61 -4.17
N TYR A 20 13.68 -3.29 -4.46
CA TYR A 20 13.30 -2.30 -5.49
C TYR A 20 13.86 -0.91 -5.21
N TYR A 21 13.99 -0.53 -3.95
CA TYR A 21 14.60 0.74 -3.57
C TYR A 21 16.05 0.85 -4.07
N GLN A 22 16.80 -0.25 -4.18
CA GLN A 22 18.21 -0.28 -4.62
C GLN A 22 18.38 -0.56 -6.13
N GLU A 23 17.31 -0.95 -6.82
CA GLU A 23 17.39 -1.40 -8.22
C GLU A 23 17.70 -0.27 -9.20
N SER A 24 18.34 -0.56 -10.34
CA SER A 24 18.53 0.42 -11.42
C SER A 24 18.24 -0.24 -12.77
N PRO A 25 17.32 0.31 -13.60
CA PRO A 25 16.55 1.54 -13.40
C PRO A 25 15.49 1.43 -12.29
N ALA A 26 15.01 2.58 -11.79
CA ALA A 26 13.95 2.62 -10.78
C ALA A 26 12.61 2.15 -11.35
N LYS A 27 11.88 1.32 -10.60
CA LYS A 27 10.52 0.87 -10.95
C LYS A 27 9.48 1.90 -10.48
N THR A 28 8.37 1.99 -11.19
CA THR A 28 7.19 2.75 -10.72
C THR A 28 6.44 1.94 -9.66
N PRO A 29 5.65 2.59 -8.77
CA PRO A 29 4.82 1.88 -7.79
C PRO A 29 3.91 0.82 -8.43
N LEU A 30 3.35 1.12 -9.61
CA LEU A 30 2.50 0.21 -10.36
C LEU A 30 3.25 -1.07 -10.76
N VAL A 31 4.44 -0.91 -11.37
CA VAL A 31 5.28 -2.03 -11.79
C VAL A 31 5.74 -2.86 -10.59
N MET A 32 6.09 -2.22 -9.47
CA MET A 32 6.44 -2.94 -8.24
C MET A 32 5.27 -3.80 -7.74
N ALA A 33 4.06 -3.25 -7.73
CA ALA A 33 2.87 -3.94 -7.27
C ALA A 33 2.47 -5.09 -8.21
N GLU A 34 2.55 -4.90 -9.53
CA GLU A 34 2.31 -5.95 -10.53
C GLU A 34 3.23 -7.15 -10.30
N ASN A 35 4.55 -6.92 -10.26
CA ASN A 35 5.55 -7.96 -10.02
C ASN A 35 5.31 -8.72 -8.70
N LEU A 36 4.96 -8.00 -7.63
CA LEU A 36 4.63 -8.59 -6.32
C LEU A 36 3.38 -9.49 -6.41
N MET A 37 2.35 -9.04 -7.10
CA MET A 37 1.07 -9.75 -7.25
C MET A 37 1.14 -10.95 -8.20
N GLU A 38 2.20 -11.11 -8.99
CA GLU A 38 2.44 -12.29 -9.85
C GLU A 38 2.86 -13.53 -9.05
N ASN A 39 3.32 -13.36 -7.81
CA ASN A 39 3.67 -14.48 -6.93
C ASN A 39 2.46 -15.39 -6.69
N SER A 40 2.61 -16.70 -6.90
CA SER A 40 1.53 -17.69 -6.72
C SER A 40 1.00 -17.76 -5.29
N ASN A 41 1.80 -17.35 -4.31
CA ASN A 41 1.41 -17.26 -2.90
C ASN A 41 0.72 -15.94 -2.55
N PHE A 42 0.47 -15.04 -3.51
CA PHE A 42 -0.25 -13.78 -3.30
C PHE A 42 -1.68 -13.87 -3.89
N PRO A 43 -2.68 -14.25 -3.08
CA PRO A 43 -4.05 -14.42 -3.58
C PRO A 43 -4.66 -13.12 -4.08
N MET A 44 -5.65 -13.27 -4.97
CA MET A 44 -6.43 -12.12 -5.45
C MET A 44 -7.20 -11.40 -4.32
N HIS A 45 -7.55 -12.11 -3.25
CA HIS A 45 -8.30 -11.59 -2.11
C HIS A 45 -7.60 -11.91 -0.80
N CYS A 46 -6.82 -10.96 -0.29
CA CYS A 46 -6.16 -11.05 1.01
C CYS A 46 -5.93 -9.63 1.57
N PRO A 47 -5.84 -9.45 2.90
CA PRO A 47 -5.68 -8.14 3.53
C PRO A 47 -4.32 -7.48 3.24
N GLU A 48 -3.31 -8.23 2.79
CA GLU A 48 -1.97 -7.73 2.49
C GLU A 48 -1.95 -6.75 1.31
N HIS A 49 -2.97 -6.78 0.44
CA HIS A 49 -3.19 -5.72 -0.56
C HIS A 49 -3.34 -4.33 0.08
N HIS A 50 -3.82 -4.24 1.33
CA HIS A 50 -3.96 -2.97 2.05
C HIS A 50 -2.60 -2.40 2.47
N PHE A 51 -1.58 -3.26 2.65
CA PHE A 51 -0.20 -2.87 2.90
C PHE A 51 0.60 -2.67 1.60
N LEU A 52 0.30 -3.47 0.56
CA LEU A 52 0.99 -3.38 -0.73
C LEU A 52 0.98 -1.95 -1.29
N VAL A 53 -0.19 -1.30 -1.27
CA VAL A 53 -0.36 0.09 -1.76
C VAL A 53 0.61 1.06 -1.07
N PRO A 54 0.59 1.23 0.27
CA PRO A 54 1.51 2.16 0.91
C PRO A 54 2.97 1.73 0.79
N ALA A 55 3.28 0.43 0.75
CA ALA A 55 4.65 -0.05 0.66
C ALA A 55 5.35 0.39 -0.63
N VAL A 56 4.71 0.19 -1.79
CA VAL A 56 5.29 0.56 -3.08
C VAL A 56 5.37 2.08 -3.28
N LEU A 57 4.40 2.83 -2.72
CA LEU A 57 4.40 4.30 -2.75
C LEU A 57 5.51 4.87 -1.85
N LEU A 58 5.67 4.35 -0.63
CA LEU A 58 6.77 4.74 0.27
C LEU A 58 8.13 4.44 -0.38
N THR A 59 8.25 3.29 -1.04
CA THR A 59 9.49 2.89 -1.74
C THR A 59 9.87 3.91 -2.81
N ALA A 60 8.94 4.27 -3.69
CA ALA A 60 9.18 5.27 -4.73
C ALA A 60 9.45 6.67 -4.14
N ALA A 61 8.64 7.10 -3.17
CA ALA A 61 8.77 8.42 -2.56
C ALA A 61 10.09 8.58 -1.81
N CYS A 62 10.51 7.60 -1.01
CA CYS A 62 11.78 7.63 -0.30
C CYS A 62 12.95 7.68 -1.27
N ARG A 63 12.87 6.95 -2.39
CA ARG A 63 13.92 6.97 -3.41
C ARG A 63 14.03 8.32 -4.09
N ILE A 64 12.90 8.92 -4.49
CA ILE A 64 12.85 10.27 -5.08
C ILE A 64 13.42 11.31 -4.09
N GLN A 65 13.11 11.18 -2.81
CA GLN A 65 13.60 12.08 -1.76
C GLN A 65 15.06 11.79 -1.34
N GLY A 66 15.70 10.74 -1.86
CA GLY A 66 17.06 10.34 -1.48
C GLY A 66 17.19 9.91 -0.01
N ARG A 67 16.11 9.45 0.62
CA ARG A 67 16.14 9.00 2.02
C ARG A 67 16.93 7.70 2.16
N PRO A 68 17.75 7.50 3.19
CA PRO A 68 18.42 6.23 3.46
C PRO A 68 17.47 5.02 3.45
N VAL A 69 17.99 3.86 3.05
CA VAL A 69 17.21 2.61 3.04
C VAL A 69 16.68 2.24 4.43
N ASP A 70 17.42 2.56 5.50
CA ASP A 70 16.99 2.33 6.88
C ASP A 70 15.78 3.18 7.27
N ASP A 71 15.63 4.37 6.68
CA ASP A 71 14.43 5.19 6.89
C ASP A 71 13.23 4.57 6.17
N LEU A 72 13.42 4.06 4.95
CA LEU A 72 12.37 3.30 4.26
C LEU A 72 11.93 2.09 5.10
N ALA A 73 12.86 1.32 5.66
CA ALA A 73 12.54 0.15 6.48
C ALA A 73 11.62 0.50 7.67
N LYS A 74 11.91 1.60 8.39
CA LYS A 74 11.06 2.08 9.49
C LYS A 74 9.68 2.53 9.02
N LEU A 75 9.61 3.22 7.88
CA LEU A 75 8.33 3.66 7.32
C LEU A 75 7.48 2.47 6.85
N LEU A 76 8.10 1.44 6.28
CA LEU A 76 7.42 0.20 5.90
C LEU A 76 6.87 -0.54 7.13
N GLU A 77 7.64 -0.63 8.21
CA GLU A 77 7.19 -1.24 9.48
C GLU A 77 5.94 -0.52 10.04
N GLU A 78 5.97 0.82 10.10
CA GLU A 78 4.84 1.62 10.58
C GLU A 78 3.61 1.46 9.65
N ALA A 79 3.81 1.50 8.33
CA ALA A 79 2.73 1.31 7.37
C ALA A 79 2.13 -0.10 7.46
N GLN A 80 2.96 -1.14 7.67
CA GLN A 80 2.52 -2.51 7.87
C GLN A 80 1.66 -2.63 9.13
N SER A 81 2.14 -2.07 10.25
CA SER A 81 1.42 -2.04 11.53
C SER A 81 0.04 -1.41 11.40
N ARG A 82 -0.06 -0.24 10.74
CA ARG A 82 -1.33 0.44 10.47
C ARG A 82 -2.23 -0.38 9.54
N SER A 83 -1.67 -0.96 8.48
CA SER A 83 -2.42 -1.73 7.48
C SER A 83 -3.04 -3.00 8.06
N LYS A 84 -2.44 -3.61 9.10
CA LYS A 84 -3.01 -4.75 9.82
C LYS A 84 -4.33 -4.41 10.54
N ASN A 85 -4.60 -3.13 10.81
CA ASN A 85 -5.88 -2.66 11.36
C ASN A 85 -6.96 -2.46 10.28
N VAL A 86 -6.59 -2.50 9.01
CA VAL A 86 -7.53 -2.46 7.88
C VAL A 86 -7.91 -3.91 7.55
N LEU A 87 -8.93 -4.41 8.24
CA LEU A 87 -9.29 -5.83 8.22
C LEU A 87 -9.80 -6.31 6.85
N LYS A 88 -9.80 -7.64 6.66
CA LYS A 88 -10.40 -8.28 5.49
C LYS A 88 -11.85 -7.78 5.29
N ALA A 89 -12.22 -7.59 4.03
CA ALA A 89 -13.56 -7.15 3.60
C ALA A 89 -13.96 -5.72 4.02
N PHE A 90 -13.03 -4.87 4.47
CA PHE A 90 -13.30 -3.46 4.83
C PHE A 90 -14.15 -2.71 3.79
N CYS A 91 -13.81 -2.87 2.50
CA CYS A 91 -14.56 -2.30 1.37
C CYS A 91 -16.06 -2.60 1.35
N GLY A 92 -16.48 -3.83 1.68
CA GLY A 92 -17.87 -4.26 1.56
C GLY A 92 -18.66 -4.17 2.85
N LEU A 93 -17.97 -4.18 4.01
CA LEU A 93 -18.62 -4.13 5.33
C LEU A 93 -18.62 -2.72 5.94
N TYR A 94 -17.68 -1.86 5.53
CA TYR A 94 -17.48 -0.52 6.10
C TYR A 94 -17.47 0.58 5.03
N GLY A 95 -17.65 0.23 3.75
CA GLY A 95 -17.72 1.21 2.65
C GLY A 95 -16.40 1.91 2.30
N ALA A 96 -15.30 1.62 2.99
CA ALA A 96 -13.98 2.16 2.70
C ALA A 96 -13.07 1.05 2.18
N CYS A 97 -12.65 1.10 0.92
CA CYS A 97 -11.74 0.09 0.41
C CYS A 97 -10.36 0.18 1.06
N GLY A 98 -9.82 -0.96 1.52
CA GLY A 98 -8.52 -0.97 2.18
C GLY A 98 -7.35 -0.56 1.30
N ALA A 99 -7.45 -0.71 -0.03
CA ALA A 99 -6.46 -0.14 -0.96
C ALA A 99 -6.51 1.40 -0.98
N ALA A 100 -7.71 2.00 -0.92
CA ALA A 100 -7.85 3.46 -0.82
C ALA A 100 -7.39 3.98 0.56
N VAL A 101 -7.73 3.27 1.64
CA VAL A 101 -7.19 3.58 2.98
C VAL A 101 -5.66 3.47 2.99
N GLY A 102 -5.10 2.55 2.21
CA GLY A 102 -3.65 2.42 1.98
C GLY A 102 -3.00 3.70 1.44
N ILE A 103 -3.69 4.50 0.62
CA ILE A 103 -3.21 5.82 0.17
C ILE A 103 -3.07 6.78 1.36
N GLY A 104 -4.09 6.84 2.22
CA GLY A 104 -4.05 7.65 3.45
C GLY A 104 -2.95 7.19 4.41
N ILE A 105 -2.74 5.88 4.56
CA ILE A 105 -1.63 5.32 5.36
C ILE A 105 -0.29 5.78 4.81
N PHE A 106 -0.07 5.66 3.49
CA PHE A 106 1.15 6.15 2.84
C PHE A 106 1.40 7.63 3.12
N ALA A 107 0.40 8.47 2.83
CA ALA A 107 0.55 9.90 2.97
C ALA A 107 0.81 10.29 4.44
N SER A 108 0.08 9.68 5.38
CA SER A 108 0.25 9.92 6.81
C SER A 108 1.62 9.48 7.34
N VAL A 109 2.11 8.31 6.92
CA VAL A 109 3.44 7.81 7.32
C VAL A 109 4.55 8.67 6.73
N LEU A 110 4.48 9.00 5.43
CA LEU A 110 5.51 9.79 4.75
C LEU A 110 5.66 11.21 5.33
N THR A 111 4.54 11.81 5.72
CA THR A 111 4.45 13.20 6.22
C THR A 111 4.39 13.30 7.74
N ALA A 112 4.51 12.17 8.45
CA ALA A 112 4.35 12.08 9.90
C ALA A 112 3.07 12.74 10.42
N THR A 113 1.96 12.66 9.66
CA THR A 113 0.66 13.19 10.07
C THR A 113 0.18 12.49 11.34
N THR A 114 -0.34 13.28 12.27
CA THR A 114 -1.02 12.83 13.48
C THR A 114 -2.45 13.39 13.52
N PRO A 115 -3.30 12.94 14.45
CA PRO A 115 -4.62 13.55 14.67
C PRO A 115 -4.59 15.05 15.01
N TYR A 116 -3.43 15.60 15.37
CA TYR A 116 -3.24 17.01 15.73
C TYR A 116 -2.54 17.83 14.64
N SER A 117 -2.18 17.22 13.50
CA SER A 117 -1.56 17.95 12.39
C SER A 117 -2.54 18.95 11.78
N ILE A 118 -2.09 20.18 11.56
CA ILE A 118 -2.95 21.24 10.98
C ILE A 118 -2.95 21.14 9.45
N GLU A 119 -1.78 21.10 8.83
CA GLU A 119 -1.64 21.19 7.37
C GLU A 119 -1.87 19.85 6.67
N THR A 120 -1.33 18.76 7.20
CA THR A 120 -1.33 17.45 6.52
C THR A 120 -2.55 16.59 6.84
N TRP A 121 -3.34 16.93 7.87
CA TRP A 121 -4.50 16.13 8.27
C TRP A 121 -5.57 16.06 7.17
N SER A 122 -5.91 17.19 6.56
CA SER A 122 -6.88 17.21 5.46
C SER A 122 -6.31 16.54 4.20
N LEU A 123 -5.01 16.72 3.93
CA LEU A 123 -4.33 16.13 2.78
C LEU A 123 -4.40 14.60 2.77
N VAL A 124 -4.10 13.94 3.90
CA VAL A 124 -4.13 12.46 3.95
C VAL A 124 -5.55 11.90 3.83
N ASN A 125 -6.54 12.63 4.35
CA ASN A 125 -7.96 12.29 4.19
C ASN A 125 -8.41 12.46 2.75
N LEU A 126 -7.98 13.54 2.08
CA LEU A 126 -8.28 13.80 0.68
C LEU A 126 -7.77 12.68 -0.22
N GLY A 127 -6.53 12.23 -0.03
CA GLY A 127 -5.97 11.11 -0.80
C GLY A 127 -6.79 9.82 -0.67
N THR A 128 -7.32 9.54 0.52
CA THR A 128 -8.23 8.41 0.73
C THR A 128 -9.57 8.64 0.02
N ALA A 129 -10.15 9.84 0.16
CA ALA A 129 -11.46 10.19 -0.39
C ALA A 129 -11.48 10.15 -1.93
N GLU A 130 -10.48 10.72 -2.58
CA GLU A 130 -10.38 10.72 -4.05
C GLU A 130 -10.12 9.32 -4.60
N SER A 131 -9.27 8.52 -3.92
CA SER A 131 -9.09 7.12 -4.29
C SER A 131 -10.40 6.30 -4.15
N LEU A 132 -11.18 6.54 -3.09
CA LEU A 132 -12.51 5.94 -2.94
C LEU A 132 -13.48 6.40 -4.03
N LEU A 133 -13.41 7.67 -4.44
CA LEU A 133 -14.25 8.20 -5.52
C LEU A 133 -13.98 7.47 -6.84
N GLU A 134 -12.72 7.21 -7.18
CA GLU A 134 -12.38 6.42 -8.37
C GLU A 134 -12.92 4.99 -8.30
N MET A 135 -12.87 4.37 -7.12
CA MET A 135 -13.44 3.03 -6.93
C MET A 135 -14.97 3.01 -6.98
N ALA A 136 -15.63 4.06 -6.47
CA ALA A 136 -17.09 4.17 -6.43
C ALA A 136 -17.71 4.29 -7.84
N LYS A 137 -16.93 4.71 -8.84
CA LYS A 137 -17.34 4.71 -10.25
C LYS A 137 -17.50 3.30 -10.83
N ILE A 138 -17.03 2.26 -10.13
CA ILE A 138 -17.01 0.87 -10.59
C ILE A 138 -17.88 0.02 -9.67
N ASN A 139 -18.88 -0.65 -10.25
CA ASN A 139 -19.74 -1.58 -9.51
C ASN A 139 -18.99 -2.82 -8.99
N GLY A 140 -19.63 -3.52 -8.06
CA GLY A 140 -19.16 -4.80 -7.52
C GLY A 140 -19.27 -5.98 -8.50
N PRO A 141 -18.78 -7.17 -8.11
CA PRO A 141 -18.16 -7.49 -6.82
C PRO A 141 -16.74 -6.90 -6.69
N ARG A 142 -16.23 -6.82 -5.45
CA ARG A 142 -14.89 -6.29 -5.15
C ARG A 142 -13.78 -7.16 -5.78
N CYS A 143 -12.64 -6.54 -6.08
CA CYS A 143 -11.39 -7.24 -6.37
C CYS A 143 -10.21 -6.48 -5.75
N CYS A 144 -9.42 -7.12 -4.87
CA CYS A 144 -8.33 -6.43 -4.17
C CYS A 144 -7.24 -6.01 -5.15
N LYS A 145 -6.83 -6.88 -6.09
CA LYS A 145 -5.86 -6.52 -7.16
C LYS A 145 -6.34 -5.32 -7.98
N ARG A 146 -7.61 -5.31 -8.43
CA ARG A 146 -8.19 -4.19 -9.18
C ARG A 146 -8.14 -2.89 -8.38
N ASN A 147 -8.54 -2.94 -7.11
CA ASN A 147 -8.58 -1.74 -6.27
C ASN A 147 -7.17 -1.26 -5.89
N THR A 148 -6.19 -2.14 -5.73
CA THR A 148 -4.76 -1.79 -5.65
C THR A 148 -4.33 -1.02 -6.90
N TYR A 149 -4.68 -1.51 -8.09
CA TYR A 149 -4.35 -0.85 -9.35
C TYR A 149 -4.96 0.55 -9.45
N ILE A 150 -6.26 0.69 -9.16
CA ILE A 150 -6.97 1.97 -9.16
C ILE A 150 -6.33 2.97 -8.17
N ALA A 151 -6.00 2.51 -6.96
CA ALA A 151 -5.36 3.35 -5.95
C ALA A 151 -3.99 3.87 -6.42
N LEU A 152 -3.18 3.00 -7.02
CA LEU A 152 -1.86 3.36 -7.54
C LEU A 152 -1.94 4.25 -8.80
N GLN A 153 -2.92 4.03 -9.67
CA GLN A 153 -3.17 4.90 -10.82
C GLN A 153 -3.57 6.31 -10.38
N TYR A 154 -4.47 6.41 -9.40
CA TYR A 154 -4.83 7.70 -8.78
C TYR A 154 -3.58 8.41 -8.23
N ALA A 155 -2.72 7.71 -7.48
CA ALA A 155 -1.54 8.32 -6.87
C ALA A 155 -0.40 8.65 -7.85
N SER A 156 -0.48 8.19 -9.11
CA SER A 156 0.55 8.40 -10.14
C SER A 156 0.14 9.42 -11.21
N GLY A 157 -1.11 9.90 -11.18
CA GLY A 157 -1.65 10.94 -12.07
C GLY A 157 -1.59 12.32 -11.43
#